data_AF-A0A5M3MG30-F1
#
_entry.id   AF-A0A5M3MG30-F1
#
_cell.length_a   1.000
_cell.length_b   1.000
_cell.length_c   1.000
_cell.angle_alpha   90.00
_cell.angle_beta   90.00
_cell.angle_gamma   90.00
#
_symmetry.space_group_name_H-M   'P 1'
#
loop_
_entity.id
_entity.type
_entity.pdbx_description
1 polymer ?
#
loop_
_entity_poly.entity_id
_entity_poly.type
_entity_poly.pdbx_seq_one_letter_code
_entity_poly.pdbx_strand_id
1 'polypeptide(L)'
;ETINAIWNDMSKLSIPSWVSIAPTKSGSTEHGKLSADHYRSLCSVNLPYTLGRLWGNKVSTKTALNYPAMYSNFMDLVSAVKIAMMRNMTASRIDKYNFYMKRYLQGLLSLYKGVTLSPTHHLVLHFGEQLANFGPVHSWRCFPFERYNGLIQKISTNKRFGELDCYLKTSF
;
A
#
# COMPACT_ATOMS: atom_id res chain seq x y z
N GLU A 1 -16.67 -2.30 16.96
CA GLU A 1 -17.68 -1.44 16.28
C GLU A 1 -17.25 -0.99 14.89
N THR A 2 -16.15 -0.25 14.74
CA THR A 2 -15.68 0.26 13.42
C THR A 2 -15.43 -0.83 12.38
N ILE A 3 -14.81 -1.97 12.75
CA ILE A 3 -14.53 -3.08 11.81
C ILE A 3 -15.83 -3.69 11.25
N ASN A 4 -16.84 -3.90 12.10
CA ASN A 4 -18.14 -4.42 11.65
C ASN A 4 -18.84 -3.44 10.71
N ALA A 5 -18.70 -2.14 10.95
CA ALA A 5 -19.22 -1.11 10.05
C ALA A 5 -18.49 -1.11 8.71
N ILE A 6 -17.17 -1.33 8.69
CA ILE A 6 -16.40 -1.50 7.44
C ILE A 6 -16.94 -2.67 6.64
N TRP A 7 -17.15 -3.84 7.26
CA TRP A 7 -17.66 -5.01 6.56
C TRP A 7 -19.08 -4.80 6.01
N ASN A 8 -19.95 -4.13 6.76
CA ASN A 8 -21.32 -3.80 6.33
C ASN A 8 -21.35 -2.77 5.19
N ASP A 9 -20.43 -1.81 5.18
CA ASP A 9 -20.34 -0.84 4.09
C ASP A 9 -19.73 -1.50 2.84
N MET A 10 -18.73 -2.37 3.01
CA MET A 10 -18.12 -3.15 1.92
C MET A 10 -19.12 -4.06 1.20
N SER A 11 -20.12 -4.61 1.90
CA SER A 11 -21.16 -5.44 1.26
C SER A 11 -22.16 -4.62 0.43
N LYS A 12 -22.25 -3.31 0.67
CA LYS A 12 -23.18 -2.39 -0.02
C LYS A 12 -22.53 -1.59 -1.14
N LEU A 13 -21.21 -1.44 -1.10
CA LEU A 13 -20.47 -0.70 -2.12
C LEU A 13 -20.36 -1.53 -3.40
N SER A 14 -20.88 -0.99 -4.51
CA SER A 14 -20.55 -1.49 -5.83
C SER A 14 -19.21 -0.87 -6.29
N ILE A 15 -18.23 -1.73 -6.56
CA ILE A 15 -16.94 -1.32 -7.12
C ILE A 15 -16.84 -1.80 -8.58
N PRO A 16 -16.25 -0.98 -9.47
CA PRO A 16 -16.06 -1.38 -10.86
C PRO A 16 -15.23 -2.66 -10.98
N SER A 17 -15.52 -3.49 -11.98
CA SER A 17 -14.90 -4.81 -12.18
C SER A 17 -13.38 -4.78 -12.37
N TRP A 18 -12.80 -3.63 -12.73
CA TRP A 18 -11.35 -3.43 -12.90
C TRP A 18 -10.62 -3.10 -11.59
N VAL A 19 -11.34 -2.95 -10.47
CA VAL A 19 -10.77 -2.78 -9.13
C VAL A 19 -10.87 -4.12 -8.40
N SER A 20 -9.74 -4.69 -7.98
CA SER A 20 -9.78 -5.95 -7.22
C SER A 20 -10.57 -5.76 -5.92
N ILE A 21 -11.54 -6.64 -5.71
CA ILE A 21 -12.41 -6.61 -4.54
C ILE A 21 -11.58 -7.00 -3.32
N ALA A 22 -11.53 -6.11 -2.32
CA ALA A 22 -10.94 -6.47 -1.04
C ALA A 22 -11.84 -7.54 -0.38
N PRO A 23 -11.28 -8.61 0.20
CA PRO A 23 -12.10 -9.67 0.79
C PRO A 23 -12.96 -9.15 1.94
N THR A 24 -14.17 -9.71 2.02
CA THR A 24 -15.31 -9.21 2.81
C THR A 24 -15.05 -9.13 4.32
N LYS A 25 -14.04 -9.85 4.83
CA LYS A 25 -13.59 -9.83 6.24
C LYS A 25 -12.10 -9.49 6.37
N SER A 26 -11.62 -8.50 5.62
CA SER A 26 -10.25 -7.98 5.79
C SER A 26 -10.00 -7.57 7.25
N GLY A 27 -8.90 -8.06 7.84
CA GLY A 27 -8.56 -7.86 9.25
C GLY A 27 -8.99 -8.99 10.22
N SER A 28 -9.72 -10.01 9.75
CA SER A 28 -9.97 -11.25 10.51
C SER A 28 -8.82 -12.24 10.32
N THR A 29 -8.46 -12.98 11.38
CA THR A 29 -7.50 -14.10 11.33
C THR A 29 -7.97 -15.25 10.44
N GLU A 30 -9.27 -15.30 10.08
CA GLU A 30 -9.87 -16.36 9.25
C GLU A 30 -9.55 -16.24 7.75
N HIS A 31 -9.18 -15.06 7.25
CA HIS A 31 -8.83 -14.88 5.84
C HIS A 31 -7.32 -14.74 5.66
N GLY A 32 -6.78 -15.49 4.69
CA GLY A 32 -5.36 -15.52 4.37
C GLY A 32 -4.76 -14.15 3.99
N LYS A 33 -3.46 -14.13 3.70
CA LYS A 33 -2.72 -12.90 3.41
C LYS A 33 -3.38 -12.09 2.30
N LEU A 34 -3.71 -10.83 2.61
CA LEU A 34 -4.19 -9.86 1.64
C LEU A 34 -3.10 -9.60 0.58
N SER A 35 -3.47 -9.63 -0.70
CA SER A 35 -2.58 -9.24 -1.79
C SER A 35 -2.38 -7.72 -1.77
N ALA A 36 -1.30 -7.24 -2.40
CA ALA A 36 -1.04 -5.82 -2.52
C ALA A 36 -2.19 -5.05 -3.20
N ASP A 37 -2.86 -5.66 -4.18
CA ASP A 37 -3.98 -5.03 -4.87
C ASP A 37 -5.27 -5.02 -4.01
N HIS A 38 -5.49 -6.04 -3.17
CA HIS A 38 -6.56 -6.00 -2.17
C HIS A 38 -6.35 -4.89 -1.13
N TYR A 39 -5.11 -4.71 -0.66
CA TYR A 39 -4.77 -3.59 0.23
C TYR A 39 -5.00 -2.23 -0.44
N ARG A 40 -4.63 -2.09 -1.71
CA ARG A 40 -4.85 -0.85 -2.46
C ARG A 40 -6.33 -0.48 -2.51
N SER A 41 -7.20 -1.42 -2.88
CA SER A 41 -8.64 -1.19 -2.96
C SER A 41 -9.25 -0.89 -1.58
N LEU A 42 -8.86 -1.66 -0.56
CA LEU A 42 -9.31 -1.45 0.81
C LEU A 42 -8.96 -0.04 1.32
N CYS A 43 -7.70 0.36 1.19
CA CYS A 43 -7.20 1.63 1.71
C CYS A 43 -7.61 2.85 0.87
N SER A 44 -7.87 2.68 -0.42
CA SER A 44 -8.17 3.83 -1.31
C SER A 44 -9.66 4.04 -1.58
N VAL A 45 -10.51 3.06 -1.29
CA VAL A 45 -11.96 3.11 -1.60
C VAL A 45 -12.79 2.84 -0.34
N ASN A 46 -12.67 1.65 0.24
CA ASN A 46 -13.56 1.22 1.33
C ASN A 46 -13.29 2.00 2.63
N LEU A 47 -12.02 2.10 3.04
CA LEU A 47 -11.66 2.80 4.28
C LEU A 47 -11.96 4.31 4.21
N PRO A 48 -11.62 5.06 3.14
CA PRO A 48 -11.99 6.46 3.03
C PRO A 48 -13.50 6.70 3.15
N TYR A 49 -14.32 5.82 2.58
CA TYR A 49 -15.77 5.91 2.65
C TYR A 49 -16.29 5.66 4.06
N THR A 50 -15.97 4.50 4.65
CA THR A 50 -16.50 4.13 5.97
C THR A 50 -15.94 5.06 7.06
N LEU A 51 -14.65 5.36 7.04
CA LEU A 51 -14.06 6.26 8.03
C LEU A 51 -14.58 7.69 7.85
N GLY A 52 -14.84 8.14 6.63
CA GLY A 52 -15.48 9.44 6.38
C GLY A 52 -16.87 9.51 7.03
N ARG A 53 -17.69 8.49 6.82
CA ARG A 53 -19.04 8.38 7.40
C ARG A 53 -19.02 8.32 8.93
N LEU A 54 -18.07 7.58 9.51
CA LEU A 54 -18.03 7.33 10.96
C LEU A 54 -17.27 8.40 11.74
N TRP A 55 -16.20 8.96 11.18
CA TRP A 55 -15.22 9.78 11.89
C TRP A 55 -15.20 11.23 11.42
N GLY A 56 -15.64 11.51 10.18
CA GLY A 56 -15.53 12.85 9.58
C GLY A 56 -16.29 13.94 10.34
N ASN A 57 -17.47 13.61 10.89
CA ASN A 57 -18.35 14.58 11.56
C ASN A 57 -18.48 14.36 13.07
N LYS A 58 -17.63 13.51 13.68
CA LYS A 58 -17.69 13.30 15.13
C LYS A 58 -17.18 14.54 15.85
N VAL A 59 -18.01 15.09 16.75
CA VAL A 59 -17.61 16.19 17.63
C VAL A 59 -16.48 15.68 18.54
N SER A 60 -15.31 16.31 18.45
CA SER A 60 -14.20 16.04 19.37
C SER A 60 -14.59 16.47 20.78
N THR A 61 -14.94 15.51 21.63
CA THR A 61 -15.06 15.74 23.07
C THR A 61 -13.68 15.63 23.72
N LYS A 62 -13.42 16.44 24.76
CA LYS A 62 -12.12 16.51 25.47
C LYS A 62 -11.61 15.15 26.01
N THR A 63 -12.49 14.16 26.12
CA THR A 63 -12.22 12.82 26.68
C THR A 63 -12.08 11.74 25.61
N ALA A 64 -12.39 12.03 24.33
CA ALA A 64 -12.38 11.05 23.24
C ALA A 64 -11.22 11.31 22.25
N LEU A 65 -10.80 10.25 21.56
CA LEU A 65 -9.87 10.33 20.43
C LEU A 65 -10.37 11.35 19.39
N ASN A 66 -9.46 12.15 18.84
CA ASN A 66 -9.77 13.14 17.80
C ASN A 66 -10.00 12.45 16.45
N TYR A 67 -11.15 11.77 16.31
CA TYR A 67 -11.53 11.00 15.13
C TYR A 67 -11.46 11.81 13.81
N PRO A 68 -11.91 13.08 13.76
CA PRO A 68 -11.75 13.90 12.56
C PRO A 68 -10.28 14.09 12.16
N ALA A 69 -9.40 14.37 13.12
CA ALA A 69 -7.97 14.53 12.83
C ALA A 69 -7.31 13.21 12.41
N MET A 70 -7.70 12.08 13.02
CA MET A 70 -7.25 10.74 12.60
C MET A 70 -7.67 10.43 11.17
N TYR A 71 -8.91 10.77 10.80
CA TYR A 71 -9.40 10.61 9.43
C TYR A 71 -8.65 11.52 8.46
N SER A 72 -8.45 12.79 8.79
CA SER A 72 -7.66 13.71 7.95
C SER A 72 -6.24 13.20 7.75
N ASN A 73 -5.60 12.68 8.80
CA ASN A 73 -4.26 12.10 8.70
C ASN A 73 -4.23 10.87 7.79
N PHE A 74 -5.26 10.03 7.86
CA PHE A 74 -5.40 8.89 6.95
C PHE A 74 -5.61 9.34 5.50
N MET A 75 -6.37 10.41 5.27
CA MET A 75 -6.58 10.97 3.93
C MET A 75 -5.30 11.57 3.34
N ASP A 76 -4.40 12.13 4.15
CA ASP A 76 -3.06 12.55 3.71
C ASP A 76 -2.26 11.33 3.18
N LEU A 77 -2.27 10.19 3.90
CA LEU A 77 -1.65 8.95 3.41
C LEU A 77 -2.27 8.46 2.10
N VAL A 78 -3.59 8.39 2.01
CA VAL A 78 -4.30 7.93 0.80
C VAL A 78 -3.97 8.83 -0.39
N SER A 79 -3.88 10.13 -0.17
CA SER A 79 -3.54 11.11 -1.21
C SER A 79 -2.12 10.90 -1.73
N ALA A 80 -1.15 10.74 -0.83
CA ALA A 80 0.23 10.42 -1.20
C ALA A 80 0.32 9.12 -2.01
N VAL A 81 -0.31 8.04 -1.53
CA VAL A 81 -0.30 6.74 -2.23
C VAL A 81 -0.95 6.84 -3.62
N LYS A 82 -2.09 7.54 -3.75
CA LYS A 82 -2.75 7.71 -5.05
C LYS A 82 -1.87 8.45 -6.05
N ILE A 83 -1.10 9.45 -5.61
CA ILE A 83 -0.14 10.17 -6.46
C ILE A 83 1.01 9.25 -6.88
N ALA A 84 1.61 8.54 -5.92
CA ALA A 84 2.71 7.61 -6.18
C ALA A 84 2.33 6.51 -7.20
N MET A 85 1.07 6.08 -7.20
CA MET A 85 0.56 5.05 -8.12
C MET A 85 0.11 5.61 -9.49
N MET A 86 0.24 6.90 -9.76
CA MET A 86 -0.09 7.44 -11.08
C MET A 86 0.87 6.93 -12.16
N ARG A 87 0.34 6.72 -13.37
CA ARG A 87 1.13 6.27 -14.53
C ARG A 87 1.99 7.36 -15.17
N ASN A 88 1.82 8.61 -14.75
CA ASN A 88 2.59 9.75 -15.22
C ASN A 88 3.05 10.54 -13.99
N MET A 89 4.33 10.87 -13.95
CA MET A 89 4.95 11.60 -12.85
C MET A 89 5.47 12.95 -13.32
N THR A 90 5.20 14.00 -12.54
CA THR A 90 5.64 15.37 -12.80
C THR A 90 6.20 15.97 -11.51
N ALA A 91 7.05 17.00 -11.60
CA ALA A 91 7.60 17.67 -10.43
C ALA A 91 6.50 18.11 -9.44
N SER A 92 5.43 18.75 -9.93
CA SER A 92 4.29 19.14 -9.08
C SER A 92 3.60 17.97 -8.37
N ARG A 93 3.54 16.78 -8.99
CA ARG A 93 3.01 15.57 -8.36
C ARG A 93 3.95 15.07 -7.27
N ILE A 94 5.25 15.07 -7.52
CA ILE A 94 6.27 14.69 -6.55
C ILE A 94 6.23 15.62 -5.33
N ASP A 95 6.10 16.93 -5.55
CA ASP A 95 5.97 17.91 -4.46
C ASP A 95 4.73 17.64 -3.60
N LYS A 96 3.59 17.34 -4.24
CA LYS A 96 2.36 16.96 -3.53
C LYS A 96 2.53 15.65 -2.77
N TYR A 97 3.20 14.66 -3.34
CA TYR A 97 3.51 13.40 -2.66
C TYR A 97 4.32 13.68 -1.37
N ASN A 98 5.40 14.44 -1.48
CA ASN A 98 6.27 14.79 -0.35
C ASN A 98 5.50 15.56 0.73
N PHE A 99 4.67 16.52 0.31
CA PHE A 99 3.82 17.30 1.20
C PHE A 99 2.85 16.41 2.01
N TYR A 100 2.08 15.57 1.32
CA TYR A 100 1.10 14.70 1.98
C TYR A 100 1.77 13.62 2.85
N MET A 101 2.87 13.02 2.39
CA MET A 101 3.58 12.00 3.17
C MET A 101 4.19 12.58 4.45
N LYS A 102 4.79 13.77 4.38
CA LYS A 102 5.32 14.46 5.54
C LYS A 102 4.23 14.80 6.55
N ARG A 103 3.09 15.34 6.09
CA ARG A 103 1.94 15.64 6.94
C ARG A 103 1.40 14.39 7.62
N TYR A 104 1.27 13.28 6.88
CA TYR A 104 0.84 12.01 7.43
C TYR A 104 1.73 11.53 8.58
N LEU A 105 3.06 11.59 8.41
CA LEU A 105 3.99 11.14 9.46
C LEU A 105 4.00 12.07 10.68
N GLN A 106 3.90 13.38 10.46
CA GLN A 106 3.77 14.35 11.56
C GLN A 106 2.46 14.14 12.33
N GLY A 107 1.35 13.94 11.60
CA GLY A 107 0.06 13.65 12.20
C GLY A 107 0.07 12.32 12.94
N LEU A 108 0.72 11.28 12.40
CA LEU A 108 0.91 9.99 13.06
C LEU A 108 1.56 10.14 14.44
N LEU A 109 2.66 10.91 14.53
CA LEU A 109 3.35 11.17 15.80
C LEU A 109 2.50 11.98 16.78
N SER A 110 1.74 12.96 16.28
CA SER A 110 0.93 13.83 17.14
C SER A 110 -0.35 13.17 17.67
N LEU A 111 -0.98 12.30 16.87
CA LEU A 111 -2.29 11.70 17.16
C LEU A 111 -2.17 10.41 17.96
N TYR A 112 -1.10 9.65 17.76
CA TYR A 112 -0.91 8.33 18.37
C TYR A 112 0.28 8.37 19.33
N LYS A 113 -0.01 8.63 20.61
CA LYS A 113 1.01 8.67 21.67
C LYS A 113 1.71 7.31 21.78
N GLY A 114 3.05 7.33 21.81
CA GLY A 114 3.88 6.13 21.95
C GLY A 114 4.13 5.37 20.64
N VAL A 115 3.72 5.90 19.49
CA VAL A 115 4.04 5.28 18.19
C VAL A 115 5.52 5.51 17.86
N THR A 116 6.21 4.46 17.43
CA THR A 116 7.58 4.55 16.93
C THR A 116 7.58 4.41 15.41
N LEU A 117 8.35 5.28 14.74
CA LEU A 117 8.49 5.19 13.30
C LEU A 117 9.36 3.99 12.93
N SER A 118 8.76 3.02 12.24
CA SER A 118 9.52 1.95 11.60
C SER A 118 10.43 2.48 10.48
N PRO A 119 11.49 1.74 10.10
CA PRO A 119 12.34 2.09 8.96
C PRO A 119 11.55 2.33 7.66
N THR A 120 10.44 1.61 7.45
CA THR A 120 9.56 1.83 6.29
C THR A 120 9.00 3.25 6.25
N HIS A 121 8.64 3.83 7.41
CA HIS A 121 8.17 5.23 7.47
C HIS A 121 9.28 6.22 7.08
N HIS A 122 10.55 5.88 7.35
CA HIS A 122 11.67 6.68 6.88
C HIS A 122 11.86 6.53 5.37
N LEU A 123 11.80 5.30 4.84
CA LEU A 123 12.00 5.04 3.41
C LEU A 123 10.97 5.76 2.53
N VAL A 124 9.71 5.86 2.98
CA VAL A 124 8.68 6.59 2.20
C VAL A 124 8.95 8.09 2.07
N LEU A 125 9.79 8.68 2.93
CA LEU A 125 10.19 10.09 2.77
C LEU A 125 11.13 10.29 1.58
N HIS A 126 11.93 9.29 1.24
CA HIS A 126 12.84 9.31 0.09
C HIS A 126 12.18 8.90 -1.22
N PHE A 127 10.93 8.43 -1.14
CA PHE A 127 10.23 7.90 -2.31
C PHE A 127 9.97 8.99 -3.37
N GLY A 128 9.84 10.26 -2.98
CA GLY A 128 9.74 11.37 -3.92
C GLY A 128 10.96 11.50 -4.83
N GLU A 129 12.16 11.29 -4.29
CA GLU A 129 13.42 11.29 -5.07
C GLU A 129 13.47 10.09 -6.02
N GLN A 130 13.02 8.92 -5.56
CA GLN A 130 12.90 7.73 -6.41
C GLN A 130 11.93 7.96 -7.57
N LEU A 131 10.80 8.63 -7.32
CA LEU A 131 9.84 9.01 -8.35
C LEU A 131 10.43 10.02 -9.35
N ALA A 132 11.30 10.93 -8.90
CA ALA A 132 12.00 11.86 -9.78
C ALA A 132 13.01 11.13 -10.69
N ASN A 133 13.77 10.19 -10.13
CA ASN A 133 14.87 9.52 -10.81
C ASN A 133 14.41 8.39 -11.75
N PHE A 134 13.43 7.60 -11.32
CA PHE A 134 12.97 6.40 -12.05
C PHE A 134 11.61 6.59 -12.71
N GLY A 135 10.94 7.72 -12.48
CA GLY A 135 9.61 7.99 -12.97
C GLY A 135 8.52 7.14 -12.27
N PRO A 136 7.38 6.90 -12.94
CA PRO A 136 6.25 6.16 -12.39
C PRO A 136 6.63 4.78 -11.85
N VAL A 137 6.09 4.42 -10.67
CA VAL A 137 6.34 3.12 -9.99
C VAL A 137 6.08 1.91 -10.87
N HIS A 138 5.14 2.02 -11.81
CA HIS A 138 4.82 0.97 -12.76
C HIS A 138 6.03 0.49 -13.59
N SER A 139 7.02 1.35 -13.81
CA SER A 139 8.19 1.06 -14.63
C SER A 139 9.24 0.22 -13.90
N TRP A 140 9.25 0.20 -12.57
CA TRP A 140 10.35 -0.39 -11.79
C TRP A 140 9.90 -1.23 -10.57
N ARG A 141 8.60 -1.35 -10.32
CA ARG A 141 8.06 -2.25 -9.27
C ARG A 141 8.40 -3.72 -9.54
N CYS A 142 8.53 -4.51 -8.47
CA CYS A 142 8.99 -5.89 -8.56
C CYS A 142 7.97 -6.93 -9.08
N PHE A 143 6.69 -6.57 -9.24
CA PHE A 143 5.63 -7.52 -9.62
C PHE A 143 5.90 -8.32 -10.91
N PRO A 144 6.47 -7.73 -11.99
CA PRO A 144 6.85 -8.51 -13.17
C PRO A 144 7.92 -9.55 -12.84
N PHE A 145 8.95 -9.19 -12.07
CA PHE A 145 10.04 -10.10 -11.68
C PHE A 145 9.54 -11.23 -10.77
N GLU A 146 8.66 -10.92 -9.81
CA GLU A 146 8.02 -11.93 -8.95
C GLU A 146 7.22 -12.94 -9.77
N ARG A 147 6.49 -12.47 -10.79
CA ARG A 147 5.78 -13.35 -11.72
C ARG A 147 6.74 -14.27 -12.47
N TYR A 148 7.86 -13.73 -12.98
CA TYR A 148 8.88 -14.54 -13.65
C TYR A 148 9.51 -15.57 -12.71
N ASN A 149 9.82 -15.19 -11.46
CA ASN A 149 10.34 -16.13 -10.46
C ASN A 149 9.35 -17.29 -10.24
N GLY A 150 8.06 -17.01 -10.15
CA GLY A 150 7.03 -18.04 -10.03
C GLY A 150 6.87 -18.93 -11.27
N LEU A 151 7.15 -18.40 -12.47
CA LEU A 151 7.21 -19.21 -13.69
C LEU A 151 8.45 -20.11 -13.71
N ILE A 152 9.61 -19.57 -13.38
CA ILE A 152 10.89 -20.30 -13.33
C ILE A 152 10.81 -21.45 -12.31
N GLN A 153 10.20 -21.22 -11.14
CA GLN A 153 9.97 -22.25 -10.13
C GLN A 153 9.11 -23.43 -10.62
N LYS A 154 8.27 -23.23 -11.65
CA LYS A 154 7.43 -24.28 -12.23
C LYS A 154 8.13 -25.08 -13.33
N ILE A 155 9.27 -24.61 -13.82
CA ILE A 155 10.06 -25.36 -14.79
C ILE A 155 10.67 -26.55 -14.05
N SER A 156 10.38 -27.76 -14.54
CA SER A 156 10.97 -28.98 -13.99
C SER A 156 12.46 -28.99 -14.31
N THR A 157 13.27 -28.53 -13.36
CA THR A 157 14.71 -28.75 -13.39
C THR A 157 14.98 -30.18 -12.91
N ASN A 158 15.77 -30.94 -13.65
CA ASN A 158 16.30 -32.25 -13.25
C ASN A 158 17.22 -32.20 -12.00
N LYS A 159 17.32 -31.05 -11.32
CA LYS A 159 18.11 -30.76 -10.10
C LYS A 159 19.58 -31.18 -10.18
N ARG A 160 20.08 -31.47 -11.39
CA ARG A 160 21.48 -31.76 -11.67
C ARG A 160 22.25 -30.46 -11.77
N PHE A 161 22.63 -29.94 -10.61
CA PHE A 161 23.58 -28.83 -10.53
C PHE A 161 24.97 -29.35 -10.93
N GLY A 162 25.65 -28.68 -11.87
CA GLY A 162 27.07 -28.93 -12.18
C GLY A 162 27.39 -29.82 -13.38
N GLU A 163 26.42 -30.37 -14.12
CA GLU A 163 26.73 -31.14 -15.34
C GLU A 163 27.16 -30.27 -16.53
N LEU A 164 26.88 -28.96 -16.52
CA LEU A 164 27.38 -28.02 -17.54
C LEU A 164 28.82 -27.52 -17.27
N ASP A 165 29.28 -27.57 -16.02
CA ASP A 165 30.63 -27.13 -15.64
C ASP A 165 31.73 -28.09 -16.13
N CYS A 166 31.42 -29.35 -16.42
CA CYS A 166 32.39 -30.31 -16.95
C CYS A 166 32.62 -30.16 -18.46
N TYR A 167 31.68 -29.56 -19.21
CA TYR A 167 31.84 -29.30 -20.64
C TYR A 167 32.69 -28.05 -20.93
N LEU A 168 32.67 -27.05 -20.04
CA LEU A 168 33.52 -25.85 -20.19
C LEU A 168 34.96 -26.07 -19.73
N LYS A 169 35.23 -27.10 -18.90
CA LYS A 169 36.57 -27.42 -18.40
C LYS A 169 37.38 -28.34 -19.30
N THR A 170 36.78 -28.90 -20.37
CA THR A 170 37.45 -29.80 -21.31
C THR A 170 37.86 -29.13 -22.63
N SER A 171 37.70 -27.81 -22.74
CA SER A 171 38.16 -27.01 -23.89
C SER A 171 39.14 -25.92 -23.47
N PHE A 172 40.29 -26.33 -22.91
CA PHE A 172 41.56 -25.58 -22.90
C PHE A 172 42.72 -26.56 -22.84
#